data_AF-A0A7X9J5C2-F1
#
_entry.id   AF-A0A7X9J5C2-F1
#
_cell.length_a   1.000
_cell.length_b   1.000
_cell.length_c   1.000
_cell.angle_alpha   90.00
_cell.angle_beta   90.00
_cell.angle_gamma   90.00
#
_symmetry.space_group_name_H-M   'P 1'
#
loop_
_entity.id
_entity.type
_entity.pdbx_description
1 polymer ?
#
loop_
_entity_poly.entity_id
_entity_poly.type
_entity_poly.pdbx_seq_one_letter_code
_entity_poly.pdbx_strand_id
1 'polypeptide(L)'
;TPAFLLAFAAWFRLSRVAGYHAAEHQTVHAIERNEPLEPERVAMMPRPHPRCGTNLMVLFSVFMTLSAWMKIDPFVAGVISLAAYRFLGPWVQQNITTRPASRKQIENGISAGRQILDRYQRGTSWSSRSGWKRVWNMGLLQVAIGYMAPAYALPLLAENVRFVQSLARFLQ
;
A
#
# COMPACT_ATOMS: atom_id res chain seq x y z
N THR A 1 -3.15 -12.20 -11.27
CA THR A 1 -2.00 -13.08 -11.61
C THR A 1 -0.72 -12.47 -11.06
N PRO A 2 0.36 -13.24 -10.81
CA PRO A 2 1.65 -12.71 -10.35
C PRO A 2 2.20 -11.60 -11.25
N ALA A 3 2.03 -11.73 -12.57
CA ALA A 3 2.43 -10.72 -13.54
C ALA A 3 1.77 -9.35 -13.28
N PHE A 4 0.48 -9.32 -12.93
CA PHE A 4 -0.22 -8.09 -12.56
C PHE A 4 0.36 -7.45 -11.29
N LEU A 5 0.63 -8.25 -10.25
CA LEU A 5 1.19 -7.75 -9.00
C LEU A 5 2.58 -7.14 -9.21
N LEU A 6 3.41 -7.77 -10.05
CA LEU A 6 4.72 -7.25 -10.43
C LEU A 6 4.60 -5.93 -11.21
N ALA A 7 3.69 -5.85 -12.17
CA ALA A 7 3.44 -4.63 -12.94
C ALA A 7 2.93 -3.48 -12.04
N PHE A 8 1.99 -3.78 -11.14
CA PHE A 8 1.48 -2.81 -10.16
C PHE A 8 2.58 -2.34 -9.20
N ALA A 9 3.40 -3.25 -8.69
CA ALA A 9 4.53 -2.93 -7.82
C ALA A 9 5.54 -2.00 -8.52
N ALA A 10 5.86 -2.29 -9.79
CA ALA A 10 6.75 -1.45 -10.59
C ALA A 10 6.14 -0.06 -10.83
N TRP A 11 4.87 0.02 -11.23
CA TRP A 11 4.18 1.29 -11.44
C TRP A 11 4.12 2.12 -10.15
N PHE A 12 3.74 1.51 -9.03
CA PHE A 12 3.65 2.20 -7.74
C PHE A 12 5.01 2.78 -7.35
N ARG A 13 6.08 1.99 -7.47
CA ARG A 13 7.45 2.42 -7.15
C ARG A 13 7.90 3.62 -7.98
N LEU A 14 7.58 3.63 -9.29
CA LEU A 14 7.93 4.71 -10.20
C LEU A 14 7.05 5.96 -10.02
N SER A 15 5.87 5.80 -9.42
CA SER A 15 4.95 6.90 -9.19
C SER A 15 5.51 7.95 -8.22
N ARG A 16 4.91 9.15 -8.25
CA ARG A 16 5.21 10.18 -7.25
C ARG A 16 4.71 9.81 -5.85
N VAL A 17 3.70 8.93 -5.76
CA VAL A 17 3.08 8.49 -4.50
C VAL A 17 4.11 7.82 -3.60
N ALA A 18 4.99 6.97 -4.14
CA ALA A 18 6.04 6.32 -3.35
C ALA A 18 6.99 7.32 -2.65
N GLY A 19 7.23 8.50 -3.24
CA GLY A 19 8.04 9.54 -2.61
C GLY A 19 7.28 10.34 -1.55
N TYR A 20 5.98 10.61 -1.76
CA TYR A 20 5.13 11.23 -0.74
C TYR A 20 4.92 10.31 0.46
N HIS A 21 4.75 9.01 0.21
CA HIS A 21 4.62 8.00 1.25
C HIS A 21 5.91 7.86 2.08
N ALA A 22 7.08 7.93 1.45
CA ALA A 22 8.35 8.00 2.17
C ALA A 22 8.41 9.24 3.09
N ALA A 23 8.04 10.42 2.56
CA ALA A 23 8.03 11.65 3.33
C ALA A 23 7.07 11.61 4.53
N GLU A 24 5.90 10.96 4.39
CA GLU A 24 4.98 10.71 5.50
C GLU A 24 5.65 9.90 6.60
N HIS A 25 6.20 8.73 6.25
CA HIS A 25 6.88 7.86 7.22
C HIS A 25 8.02 8.56 7.94
N GLN A 26 8.84 9.28 7.18
CA GLN A 26 9.96 10.04 7.70
C GLN A 26 9.50 11.14 8.65
N THR A 27 8.43 11.86 8.30
CA THR A 27 7.83 12.89 9.16
C THR A 27 7.30 12.28 10.45
N VAL A 28 6.57 11.16 10.36
CA VAL A 28 6.04 10.46 11.54
C VAL A 28 7.17 9.96 12.43
N HIS A 29 8.25 9.38 11.89
CA HIS A 29 9.44 9.01 12.66
C HIS A 29 10.04 10.20 13.41
N ALA A 30 10.16 11.37 12.76
CA ALA A 30 10.67 12.57 13.42
C ALA A 30 9.76 13.00 14.58
N ILE A 31 8.44 12.96 14.40
CA ILE A 31 7.46 13.23 15.46
C ILE A 31 7.61 12.23 16.61
N GLU A 32 7.65 10.93 16.31
CA GLU A 32 7.77 9.86 17.31
C GLU A 32 9.07 9.96 18.12
N ARG A 33 10.14 10.48 17.51
CA ARG A 33 11.45 10.70 18.15
C ARG A 33 11.58 12.06 18.83
N ASN A 34 10.54 12.90 18.80
CA ASN A 34 10.59 14.29 19.27
C ASN A 34 11.70 15.13 18.60
N GLU A 35 11.99 14.84 17.33
CA GLU A 35 12.97 15.57 16.54
C GLU A 35 12.34 16.80 15.87
N PRO A 36 13.12 17.86 15.60
CA PRO A 36 12.62 19.03 14.88
C PRO A 36 12.05 18.64 13.50
N LEU A 37 10.88 19.18 13.19
CA LEU A 37 10.22 19.03 11.88
C LEU A 37 10.85 19.95 10.83
N GLU A 38 12.14 19.72 10.57
CA GLU A 38 12.96 20.39 9.58
C GLU A 38 13.27 19.43 8.43
N PRO A 39 13.31 19.90 7.16
CA PRO A 39 13.52 19.04 6.01
C PRO A 39 14.76 18.13 6.13
N GLU A 40 15.85 18.67 6.69
CA GLU A 40 17.13 17.99 6.86
C GLU A 40 17.03 16.85 7.87
N ARG A 41 16.35 17.07 9.00
CA ARG A 41 16.13 16.06 10.05
C ARG A 41 15.18 14.96 9.57
N VAL A 42 14.09 15.35 8.92
CA VAL A 42 13.10 14.42 8.37
C VAL A 42 13.72 13.55 7.27
N ALA A 43 14.54 14.12 6.38
CA ALA A 43 15.21 13.38 5.31
C ALA A 43 16.09 12.23 5.82
N MET A 44 16.66 12.35 7.02
CA MET A 44 17.50 11.32 7.64
C MET A 44 16.71 10.18 8.28
N MET A 45 15.39 10.32 8.44
CA MET A 45 14.57 9.30 9.05
C MET A 45 14.43 8.06 8.16
N PRO A 46 14.27 6.85 8.73
CA PRO A 46 14.05 5.64 7.95
C PRO A 46 12.76 5.74 7.12
N ARG A 47 12.80 5.20 5.89
CA ARG A 47 11.59 5.06 5.06
C ARG A 47 10.65 3.96 5.54
N PRO A 48 11.12 2.79 6.04
CA PRO A 48 10.22 1.79 6.58
C PRO A 48 9.67 2.22 7.94
N HIS A 49 8.37 2.05 8.14
CA HIS A 49 7.68 2.37 9.37
C HIS A 49 6.93 1.13 9.91
N PRO A 50 7.10 0.76 11.20
CA PRO A 50 6.49 -0.46 11.75
C PRO A 50 4.96 -0.40 11.79
N ARG A 51 4.40 0.82 11.89
CA ARG A 51 2.95 1.06 11.96
C ARG A 51 2.30 1.34 10.60
N CYS A 52 3.02 1.16 9.49
CA CYS A 52 2.49 1.40 8.16
C CYS A 52 1.46 0.34 7.76
N GLY A 53 0.34 0.77 7.16
CA GLY A 53 -0.69 -0.12 6.61
C GLY A 53 -0.18 -1.08 5.52
N THR A 54 0.94 -0.78 4.86
CA THR A 54 1.62 -1.72 3.95
C THR A 54 1.95 -3.04 4.62
N ASN A 55 2.28 -3.06 5.92
CA ASN A 55 2.55 -4.32 6.63
C ASN A 55 1.31 -5.23 6.66
N LEU A 56 0.14 -4.63 6.85
CA LEU A 56 -1.14 -5.35 6.80
C LEU A 56 -1.44 -5.82 5.37
N MET A 57 -1.19 -4.99 4.35
CA MET A 57 -1.36 -5.39 2.95
C MET A 57 -0.44 -6.55 2.54
N VAL A 58 0.81 -6.56 2.99
CA VAL A 58 1.76 -7.64 2.75
C VAL A 58 1.27 -8.93 3.40
N LEU A 59 0.81 -8.87 4.65
CA LEU A 59 0.22 -10.02 5.33
C LEU A 59 -0.94 -10.60 4.52
N PHE A 60 -1.91 -9.77 4.11
CA PHE A 60 -3.07 -10.21 3.33
C PHE A 60 -2.68 -10.76 1.95
N SER A 61 -1.72 -10.13 1.27
CA SER A 61 -1.29 -10.55 -0.07
C SER A 61 -0.58 -11.91 -0.03
N VAL A 62 0.29 -12.15 0.97
CA VAL A 62 0.92 -13.46 1.19
C VAL A 62 -0.14 -14.50 1.52
N PHE A 63 -1.05 -14.19 2.44
CA PHE A 63 -2.13 -15.10 2.84
C PHE A 63 -2.99 -15.51 1.64
N MET A 64 -3.47 -14.55 0.85
CA MET A 64 -4.30 -14.81 -0.32
C MET A 64 -3.55 -15.57 -1.42
N THR A 65 -2.27 -15.29 -1.62
CA THR A 65 -1.46 -16.01 -2.61
C THR A 65 -1.29 -17.48 -2.21
N LEU A 66 -0.94 -17.75 -0.95
CA LEU A 66 -0.74 -19.12 -0.45
C LEU A 66 -2.06 -19.90 -0.43
N SER A 67 -3.12 -19.32 0.13
CA SER A 67 -4.40 -20.02 0.31
C SER A 67 -5.22 -20.12 -0.98
N ALA A 68 -5.47 -19.02 -1.67
CA ALA A 68 -6.37 -19.01 -2.82
C ALA A 68 -5.69 -19.47 -4.12
N TRP A 69 -4.40 -19.14 -4.30
CA TRP A 69 -3.69 -19.40 -5.55
C TRP A 69 -2.87 -20.70 -5.49
N MET A 70 -2.10 -20.90 -4.43
CA MET A 70 -1.32 -22.13 -4.22
C MET A 70 -2.10 -23.25 -3.53
N LYS A 71 -3.35 -22.98 -3.10
CA LYS A 71 -4.24 -23.95 -2.45
C LYS A 71 -3.64 -24.58 -1.18
N ILE A 72 -2.79 -23.83 -0.47
CA ILE A 72 -2.27 -24.22 0.84
C ILE A 72 -3.40 -24.08 1.86
N ASP A 73 -3.45 -25.00 2.83
CA ASP A 73 -4.41 -24.93 3.93
C ASP A 73 -4.44 -23.52 4.57
N PRO A 74 -5.63 -22.90 4.76
CA PRO A 74 -5.73 -21.53 5.24
C PRO A 74 -5.09 -21.30 6.62
N PHE A 75 -5.13 -22.29 7.51
CA PHE A 75 -4.50 -22.16 8.82
C PHE A 75 -2.97 -22.10 8.67
N VAL A 76 -2.39 -23.03 7.90
CA VAL A 76 -0.96 -23.03 7.58
C VAL A 76 -0.54 -21.75 6.86
N ALA A 77 -1.31 -21.31 5.86
CA ALA A 77 -1.08 -20.05 5.16
C ALA A 77 -1.11 -18.83 6.10
N GLY A 78 -2.02 -18.83 7.08
CA GLY A 78 -2.11 -17.81 8.12
C GLY A 78 -0.85 -17.75 8.98
N VAL A 79 -0.36 -18.89 9.46
CA VAL A 79 0.88 -18.98 10.25
C VAL A 79 2.09 -18.48 9.44
N ILE A 80 2.24 -18.94 8.19
CA ILE A 80 3.32 -18.48 7.31
C ILE A 80 3.23 -16.97 7.09
N SER A 81 2.04 -16.44 6.82
CA SER A 81 1.84 -15.01 6.58
C SER A 81 2.18 -14.17 7.80
N LEU A 82 1.80 -14.63 9.00
CA LEU A 82 2.14 -14.01 10.28
C LEU A 82 3.65 -14.03 10.57
N ALA A 83 4.36 -15.09 10.18
CA ALA A 83 5.82 -15.11 10.29
C ALA A 83 6.47 -14.19 9.25
N ALA A 84 6.00 -14.24 8.01
CA ALA A 84 6.63 -13.58 6.87
C ALA A 84 6.45 -12.06 6.86
N TYR A 85 5.30 -11.51 7.29
CA TYR A 85 5.04 -10.07 7.21
C TYR A 85 6.06 -9.23 7.99
N ARG A 86 6.65 -9.80 9.05
CA ARG A 86 7.65 -9.13 9.88
C ARG A 86 8.91 -8.75 9.09
N PHE A 87 9.26 -9.57 8.11
CA PHE A 87 10.45 -9.40 7.25
C PHE A 87 10.07 -8.76 5.91
N LEU A 88 9.00 -9.25 5.30
CA LEU A 88 8.55 -8.78 4.00
C LEU A 88 7.99 -7.36 4.07
N GLY A 89 7.34 -6.98 5.16
CA GLY A 89 6.75 -5.65 5.35
C GLY A 89 7.78 -4.52 5.17
N PRO A 90 8.84 -4.45 6.00
CA PRO A 90 9.91 -3.46 5.85
C PRO A 90 10.59 -3.52 4.48
N TRP A 91 10.80 -4.72 3.93
CA TRP A 91 11.42 -4.89 2.60
C TRP A 91 10.55 -4.31 1.48
N VAL A 92 9.25 -4.61 1.48
CA VAL A 92 8.28 -4.08 0.51
C VAL A 92 8.16 -2.57 0.67
N GLN A 93 8.17 -2.05 1.90
CA GLN A 93 8.19 -0.62 2.13
C GLN A 93 9.42 0.02 1.51
N GLN A 94 10.62 -0.49 1.78
CA GLN A 94 11.88 0.07 1.28
C GLN A 94 12.01 -0.02 -0.25
N ASN A 95 11.54 -1.11 -0.85
CA ASN A 95 11.84 -1.45 -2.24
C ASN A 95 10.67 -1.30 -3.20
N ILE A 96 9.42 -1.18 -2.72
CA ILE A 96 8.24 -1.09 -3.58
C ILE A 96 7.42 0.14 -3.23
N THR A 97 6.91 0.23 -2.00
CA THR A 97 5.93 1.28 -1.65
C THR A 97 6.56 2.60 -1.25
N THR A 98 7.89 2.68 -1.16
CA THR A 98 8.58 3.94 -0.93
C THR A 98 9.78 4.08 -1.87
N ARG A 99 10.15 5.34 -2.12
CA ARG A 99 11.40 5.74 -2.78
C ARG A 99 11.97 6.97 -2.06
N PRO A 100 13.25 7.32 -2.25
CA PRO A 100 13.79 8.56 -1.71
C PRO A 100 12.87 9.75 -2.04
N ALA A 101 12.46 10.48 -1.00
CA ALA A 101 11.59 11.63 -1.10
C ALA A 101 12.40 12.84 -1.57
N SER A 102 11.82 13.66 -2.45
CA SER A 102 12.41 14.97 -2.77
C SER A 102 12.16 15.96 -1.64
N ARG A 103 12.93 17.06 -1.60
CA ARG A 103 12.74 18.14 -0.61
C ARG A 103 11.30 18.64 -0.55
N LYS A 104 10.67 18.90 -1.71
CA LYS A 104 9.26 19.30 -1.80
C LYS A 104 8.31 18.25 -1.22
N GLN A 105 8.60 16.96 -1.38
CA GLN A 105 7.77 15.90 -0.80
C GLN A 105 7.90 15.87 0.72
N ILE A 106 9.12 16.05 1.24
CA ILE A 106 9.40 16.16 2.68
C ILE A 106 8.70 17.38 3.29
N GLU A 107 8.79 18.55 2.65
CA GLU A 107 8.10 19.76 3.11
C GLU A 107 6.58 19.57 3.16
N ASN A 108 5.99 18.89 2.17
CA ASN A 108 4.57 18.53 2.19
C ASN A 108 4.24 17.56 3.34
N GLY A 109 5.10 16.57 3.59
CA GLY A 109 4.98 15.66 4.73
C GLY A 109 5.00 16.41 6.07
N ILE A 110 5.97 17.30 6.26
CA ILE A 110 6.09 18.17 7.44
C ILE A 110 4.84 19.03 7.62
N SER A 111 4.36 19.67 6.55
CA SER A 111 3.15 20.50 6.60
C SER A 111 1.93 19.68 7.04
N ALA A 112 1.75 18.49 6.47
CA ALA A 112 0.67 17.58 6.86
C ALA A 112 0.81 17.13 8.33
N GLY A 113 2.03 16.78 8.77
CA GLY A 113 2.33 16.42 10.16
C GLY A 113 1.99 17.55 11.14
N ARG A 114 2.40 18.78 10.84
CA ARG A 114 2.08 19.96 11.65
C ARG A 114 0.57 20.21 11.73
N GLN A 115 -0.16 20.07 10.63
CA GLN A 115 -1.62 20.19 10.63
C GLN A 115 -2.30 19.13 11.50
N ILE A 116 -1.79 17.90 11.55
CA ILE A 116 -2.33 16.84 12.41
C ILE A 116 -2.06 17.18 13.88
N LEU A 117 -0.84 17.57 14.23
CA LEU A 117 -0.47 17.95 15.59
C LEU A 117 -1.28 19.15 16.09
N ASP A 118 -1.45 20.16 15.24
CA ASP A 118 -2.26 21.34 15.55
C ASP A 118 -3.74 20.98 15.77
N ARG A 119 -4.34 20.11 14.94
CA ARG A 119 -5.70 19.59 15.19
C ARG A 119 -5.81 18.81 16.49
N TYR A 120 -4.76 18.08 16.85
CA TYR A 120 -4.68 17.33 18.11
C TYR A 120 -4.62 18.28 19.32
N GLN A 121 -3.76 19.30 19.26
CA GLN A 121 -3.61 20.32 20.29
C GLN A 121 -4.88 21.14 20.49
N ARG A 122 -5.58 21.49 19.41
CA ARG A 122 -6.85 22.24 19.46
C ARG A 122 -8.04 21.44 20.00
N GLY A 123 -7.85 20.19 20.44
CA GLY A 123 -8.92 19.34 20.97
C GLY A 123 -9.97 18.96 19.92
N THR A 124 -9.76 19.29 18.65
CA THR A 124 -10.64 18.92 17.52
C THR A 124 -10.49 17.45 17.14
N SER A 125 -9.52 16.77 17.73
CA SER A 125 -9.22 15.37 17.48
C SER A 125 -9.96 14.48 18.47
N TRP A 126 -10.84 13.64 17.92
CA TRP A 126 -11.35 12.38 18.49
C TRP A 126 -12.67 12.43 19.29
N SER A 127 -13.74 12.99 18.71
CA SER A 127 -15.09 12.50 19.01
C SER A 127 -15.86 12.22 17.71
N SER A 128 -16.48 11.04 17.63
CA SER A 128 -17.45 10.63 16.59
C SER A 128 -16.94 10.43 15.13
N ARG A 129 -16.00 9.51 14.90
CA ARG A 129 -15.99 8.80 13.60
C ARG A 129 -16.53 7.39 13.82
N SER A 130 -17.73 7.13 13.31
CA SER A 130 -18.32 5.79 13.19
C SER A 130 -17.25 4.78 12.73
N GLY A 131 -17.23 3.60 13.36
CA GLY A 131 -16.25 2.55 13.06
C GLY A 131 -16.16 2.21 11.58
N TRP A 132 -17.29 2.28 10.86
CA TRP A 132 -17.34 2.09 9.41
C TRP A 132 -16.57 3.16 8.63
N LYS A 133 -16.72 4.44 8.98
CA LYS A 133 -15.97 5.54 8.34
C LYS A 133 -14.47 5.37 8.51
N ARG A 134 -14.03 4.81 9.65
CA ARG A 134 -12.62 4.50 9.89
C ARG A 134 -12.14 3.43 8.93
N VAL A 135 -12.85 2.30 8.83
CA VAL A 135 -12.49 1.20 7.91
C VAL A 135 -12.47 1.67 6.46
N TRP A 136 -13.46 2.46 6.03
CA TRP A 136 -13.52 3.01 4.68
C TRP A 136 -12.32 3.90 4.35
N ASN A 137 -11.93 4.77 5.29
CA ASN A 137 -10.82 5.71 5.12
C ASN A 137 -9.43 5.04 5.22
N MET A 138 -9.34 3.79 5.67
CA MET A 138 -8.08 3.03 5.67
C MET A 138 -7.69 2.53 4.29
N GLY A 139 -8.59 2.53 3.30
CA GLY A 139 -8.29 2.07 1.94
C GLY A 139 -8.26 0.55 1.76
N LEU A 140 -8.53 -0.23 2.83
CA LEU A 140 -8.37 -1.70 2.81
C LEU A 140 -9.33 -2.39 1.85
N LEU A 141 -10.58 -1.92 1.76
CA LEU A 141 -11.58 -2.46 0.83
C LEU A 141 -11.19 -2.18 -0.62
N GLN A 142 -10.71 -0.97 -0.89
CA GLN A 142 -10.28 -0.52 -2.21
C GLN A 142 -9.09 -1.36 -2.70
N VAL A 143 -8.16 -1.66 -1.79
CA VAL A 143 -7.03 -2.57 -2.04
C VAL A 143 -7.51 -4.00 -2.31
N ALA A 144 -8.41 -4.55 -1.49
CA ALA A 144 -8.92 -5.91 -1.66
C ALA A 144 -9.65 -6.06 -3.00
N ILE A 145 -10.48 -5.09 -3.37
CA ILE A 145 -11.16 -5.05 -4.67
C ILE A 145 -10.13 -4.99 -5.80
N GLY A 146 -9.12 -4.11 -5.69
CA GLY A 146 -8.05 -4.00 -6.69
C GLY A 146 -7.23 -5.28 -6.85
N TYR A 147 -7.03 -6.04 -5.77
CA TYR A 147 -6.37 -7.34 -5.81
C TYR A 147 -7.22 -8.42 -6.50
N MET A 148 -8.53 -8.42 -6.27
CA MET A 148 -9.45 -9.42 -6.82
C MET A 148 -9.89 -9.11 -8.25
N ALA A 149 -10.00 -7.83 -8.64
CA ALA A 149 -10.50 -7.41 -9.94
C ALA A 149 -9.80 -8.08 -11.14
N PRO A 150 -8.46 -8.24 -11.18
CA PRO A 150 -7.79 -8.95 -12.26
C PRO A 150 -8.21 -10.42 -12.40
N ALA A 151 -8.55 -11.09 -11.30
CA ALA A 151 -8.98 -12.50 -11.36
C ALA A 151 -10.31 -12.67 -12.09
N TYR A 152 -11.17 -11.65 -12.08
CA TYR A 152 -12.49 -11.68 -12.73
C TYR A 152 -12.50 -10.93 -14.08
N ALA A 153 -11.73 -9.85 -14.23
CA ALA A 153 -11.74 -9.01 -15.44
C ALA A 153 -10.92 -9.60 -16.60
N LEU A 154 -9.77 -10.21 -16.33
CA LEU A 154 -8.90 -10.77 -17.40
C LEU A 154 -9.57 -11.90 -18.20
N PRO A 155 -10.30 -12.86 -17.58
CA PRO A 155 -11.02 -13.89 -18.32
C PRO A 155 -12.06 -13.32 -19.27
N LEU A 156 -12.86 -12.35 -18.82
CA LEU A 156 -13.89 -11.69 -19.62
C LEU A 156 -13.29 -10.95 -20.83
N LEU A 157 -12.17 -10.25 -20.63
CA LEU A 157 -11.46 -9.58 -21.73
C LEU A 157 -10.85 -10.59 -22.71
N ALA A 158 -10.29 -11.69 -22.21
CA ALA A 158 -9.71 -12.74 -23.05
C ALA A 158 -10.77 -13.46 -23.89
N GLU A 159 -11.98 -13.67 -23.36
CA GLU A 159 -13.11 -14.22 -24.11
C GLU A 159 -13.55 -13.29 -25.24
N ASN A 160 -13.67 -11.99 -24.98
CA ASN A 160 -14.01 -11.00 -26.01
C ASN A 160 -12.96 -10.94 -27.13
N VAL A 161 -11.66 -10.99 -26.80
CA VAL A 161 -10.59 -11.01 -27.81
C VAL A 161 -10.64 -12.28 -28.65
N ARG A 162 -10.84 -13.45 -28.02
CA ARG A 162 -10.98 -14.73 -28.74
C ARG A 162 -12.22 -14.75 -29.64
N PHE A 163 -13.33 -14.17 -29.18
CA PHE A 163 -14.55 -14.02 -29.97
C PHE A 163 -14.30 -13.17 -31.22
N VAL A 164 -13.67 -12.00 -31.07
CA VAL A 164 -13.32 -11.12 -32.20
C VAL A 164 -12.37 -11.81 -33.17
N GLN A 165 -11.36 -12.54 -32.68
CA GLN A 165 -10.43 -13.29 -33.53
C GLN A 165 -11.10 -14.46 -34.27
N SER A 166 -12.07 -15.14 -33.65
CA SER A 166 -12.85 -16.18 -34.33
C SER A 166 -13.82 -15.60 -35.36
N LEU A 167 -14.45 -14.46 -35.08
CA LEU A 167 -15.28 -13.76 -36.05
C LEU A 167 -14.46 -13.27 -37.25
N ALA A 168 -13.28 -12.70 -37.01
CA ALA A 168 -12.37 -12.25 -38.08
C ALA A 168 -11.90 -13.41 -38.97
N ARG A 169 -11.68 -14.61 -38.42
CA ARG A 169 -11.33 -15.82 -39.19
C ARG A 169 -12.52 -16.41 -39.96
N PHE A 170 -13.75 -16.20 -39.49
CA PHE A 170 -14.95 -16.67 -40.18
C PHE A 170 -15.35 -15.77 -41.37
N LEU A 171 -14.94 -14.50 -41.33
CA LEU A 171 -15.21 -13.51 -42.38
C LEU A 171 -14.12 -13.45 -43.48
N GLN A 172 -13.07 -14.27 -43.38
CA GLN A 172 -12.03 -14.48 -44.39
C GLN A 172 -12.27 -15.79 -45.13
#